data_AF-A0A1V9QLS3-F1
#
_entry.id   AF-A0A1V9QLS3-F1
#
_cell.length_a   1.000
_cell.length_b   1.000
_cell.length_c   1.000
_cell.angle_alpha   90.00
_cell.angle_beta   90.00
_cell.angle_gamma   90.00
#
_symmetry.space_group_name_H-M   'P 1'
#
loop_
_entity.id
_entity.type
_entity.pdbx_description
1 polymer ?
#
loop_
_entity_poly.entity_id
_entity_poly.type
_entity_poly.pdbx_seq_one_letter_code
_entity_poly.pdbx_strand_id
1 'polypeptide(L)' 'LSGDYSYTEVAKKFNTSDSSLINWIRSYKNNGVDGLKESHTWRRYTPELKLAAVNDYLLRKFSLLECCEK' A
#
# COMPACT_ATOMS: atom_id res chain seq x y z
N LEU A 1 0.85 0.04 14.58
CA LEU A 1 0.33 -1.00 15.49
C LEU A 1 1.35 -1.14 16.60
N SER A 2 0.93 -1.04 17.86
CA SER A 2 1.75 -1.51 18.98
C SER A 2 2.20 -2.94 18.67
N GLY A 3 3.46 -3.31 18.97
CA GLY A 3 4.11 -4.55 18.54
C GLY A 3 3.50 -5.85 19.09
N ASP A 4 2.24 -5.80 19.54
CA ASP A 4 1.56 -6.81 20.32
C ASP A 4 0.65 -7.71 19.48
N TYR A 5 0.42 -7.40 18.19
CA TYR A 5 -0.42 -8.20 17.29
C TYR A 5 0.16 -8.32 15.88
N SER A 6 0.26 -9.55 15.40
CA SER A 6 0.60 -9.87 14.01
C SER A 6 -0.60 -9.65 13.07
N TYR A 7 -0.34 -9.45 11.77
CA TYR A 7 -1.40 -9.26 10.78
C TYR A 7 -2.38 -10.43 10.73
N THR A 8 -1.88 -11.66 10.90
CA THR A 8 -2.68 -12.89 10.92
C THR A 8 -3.64 -12.93 12.11
N GLU A 9 -3.21 -12.48 13.29
CA GLU A 9 -4.05 -12.43 14.48
C GLU A 9 -5.18 -11.40 14.34
N VAL A 10 -4.85 -10.21 13.80
CA VAL A 10 -5.84 -9.16 13.55
C VAL A 10 -6.83 -9.60 12.48
N ALA A 11 -6.35 -10.15 11.37
CA ALA A 11 -7.18 -10.64 10.28
C ALA A 11 -8.15 -11.74 10.75
N LYS A 12 -7.68 -12.71 11.56
CA LYS A 12 -8.54 -13.72 12.20
C LYS A 12 -9.58 -13.10 13.12
N LYS A 13 -9.18 -12.13 13.96
CA LYS A 13 -10.09 -11.45 14.89
C LYS A 13 -11.24 -10.74 14.17
N PHE A 14 -10.95 -10.15 13.02
CA PHE A 14 -11.92 -9.41 12.21
C PHE A 14 -12.46 -10.23 11.02
N ASN A 15 -12.24 -11.56 11.02
CA ASN A 15 -12.67 -12.49 9.99
C ASN A 15 -12.43 -11.98 8.55
N THR A 16 -11.29 -11.34 8.35
CA THR A 16 -10.86 -10.69 7.09
C THR A 16 -9.61 -11.40 6.58
N SER A 17 -9.29 -11.30 5.29
CA SER A 17 -8.03 -11.84 4.78
C SER A 17 -6.84 -10.97 5.17
N ASP A 18 -5.71 -11.61 5.48
CA ASP A 18 -4.43 -10.94 5.77
C ASP A 18 -4.04 -9.97 4.65
N SER A 19 -4.28 -10.37 3.39
CA SER A 19 -4.01 -9.55 2.21
C SER A 19 -4.83 -8.27 2.18
N SER A 20 -6.12 -8.34 2.54
CA SER A 20 -7.00 -7.15 2.59
C SER A 20 -6.57 -6.22 3.71
N LEU A 21 -6.24 -6.77 4.88
CA LEU A 21 -5.76 -6.00 6.01
C LEU A 21 -4.44 -5.26 5.68
N ILE A 22 -3.48 -5.95 5.06
CA ILE A 22 -2.21 -5.34 4.63
C ILE A 22 -2.47 -4.22 3.64
N ASN A 23 -3.38 -4.43 2.68
CA ASN A 23 -3.75 -3.39 1.71
C ASN A 23 -4.39 -2.18 2.38
N TRP A 24 -5.31 -2.37 3.33
CA TRP A 24 -5.90 -1.25 4.09
C TRP A 24 -4.85 -0.48 4.88
N ILE A 25 -3.91 -1.17 5.51
CA ILE A 25 -2.82 -0.52 6.25
C ILE A 25 -1.93 0.29 5.32
N ARG A 26 -1.60 -0.22 4.13
CA ARG A 26 -0.85 0.52 3.11
C ARG A 26 -1.61 1.75 2.62
N SER A 27 -2.87 1.59 2.26
CA SER A 27 -3.70 2.71 1.81
C SER A 27 -3.81 3.80 2.89
N TYR A 28 -3.94 3.39 4.15
CA TYR A 28 -3.98 4.30 5.29
C TYR A 28 -2.65 5.04 5.51
N LYS A 29 -1.51 4.35 5.37
CA LYS A 29 -0.19 4.99 5.46
C LYS A 29 0.04 6.03 4.34
N ASN A 30 -0.42 5.74 3.13
CA ASN A 30 -0.19 6.60 1.98
C ASN A 30 -1.13 7.81 1.92
N ASN A 31 -2.41 7.62 2.22
CA ASN A 31 -3.44 8.65 2.02
C ASN A 31 -4.30 8.90 3.27
N GLY A 32 -3.89 8.41 4.44
CA GLY A 32 -4.67 8.53 5.67
C GLY A 32 -6.04 7.84 5.57
N VAL A 33 -7.04 8.39 6.25
CA VAL A 33 -8.42 7.87 6.23
C VAL A 33 -9.00 7.88 4.82
N ASP A 34 -8.61 8.83 3.96
CA ASP A 34 -9.10 8.91 2.58
C ASP A 34 -8.63 7.72 1.73
N GLY A 35 -7.50 7.09 2.08
CA GLY A 35 -7.04 5.87 1.43
C GLY A 35 -7.93 4.66 1.67
N LEU A 36 -8.75 4.68 2.72
CA LEU A 36 -9.68 3.60 3.03
C LEU A 36 -11.06 3.80 2.39
N LYS A 37 -11.32 4.97 1.79
CA LYS A 37 -12.57 5.25 1.09
C LYS A 37 -12.56 4.54 -0.27
N GLU A 38 -13.73 4.09 -0.70
CA GLU A 38 -13.91 3.53 -2.03
C GLU A 38 -13.58 4.61 -3.08
N SER A 39 -12.75 4.26 -4.06
CA SER A 39 -12.47 5.14 -5.19
C SER A 39 -13.45 4.85 -6.32
N HIS A 40 -14.22 5.85 -6.72
CA HIS A 40 -15.09 5.77 -7.90
C HIS A 40 -14.36 6.13 -9.21
N THR A 41 -13.07 6.49 -9.14
CA THR A 41 -12.29 6.92 -10.30
C THR A 41 -10.86 6.37 -10.27
N TRP A 42 -10.18 6.41 -11.42
CA TRP A 42 -8.79 6.01 -11.56
C TRP A 42 -7.84 7.14 -11.18
N ARG A 43 -6.79 6.84 -10.40
CA ARG A 43 -5.75 7.83 -10.09
C ARG A 43 -4.87 8.07 -11.33
N ARG A 44 -4.80 9.31 -11.79
CA ARG A 44 -3.92 9.70 -12.90
C ARG A 44 -2.52 9.98 -12.36
N TYR A 45 -1.56 9.18 -12.80
CA TYR A 45 -0.14 9.40 -12.54
C TYR A 45 0.52 10.06 -13.75
N THR A 46 1.39 11.04 -13.50
CA THR A 46 2.10 11.73 -14.57
C THR A 46 3.14 10.80 -15.22
N PRO A 47 3.49 11.02 -16.50
CA PRO A 47 4.53 10.23 -17.17
C PRO A 47 5.87 10.24 -16.41
N GLU A 48 6.23 11.37 -15.83
CA GLU A 48 7.49 11.56 -15.09
C GLU A 48 7.53 10.67 -13.84
N LEU A 49 6.42 10.61 -13.10
CA LEU A 49 6.31 9.76 -11.92
C LEU A 49 6.38 8.27 -12.29
N LYS A 50 5.72 7.86 -13.37
CA LYS A 50 5.80 6.47 -13.86
C LYS A 50 7.23 6.10 -14.25
N LEU A 51 7.92 7.00 -14.95
CA LEU A 51 9.30 6.79 -15.39
C LEU A 51 10.27 6.74 -14.20
N ALA A 52 10.05 7.58 -13.18
CA ALA A 52 10.81 7.53 -11.93
C ALA A 52 10.67 6.17 -11.23
N ALA A 53 9.44 5.64 -11.12
CA ALA A 53 9.20 4.34 -10.49
C ALA A 53 9.88 3.17 -11.22
N VAL A 54 9.88 3.19 -12.57
CA VAL A 54 10.58 2.18 -13.39
C VAL A 54 12.10 2.26 -13.15
N ASN A 55 12.67 3.45 -13.17
CA ASN A 55 14.10 3.63 -12.93
C ASN A 55 14.51 3.23 -11.52
N ASP A 56 13.70 3.56 -10.51
CA ASP A 56 13.92 3.19 -9.11
C ASP A 56 13.99 1.67 -8.94
N TYR A 57 13.10 0.93 -9.61
CA TYR A 57 13.11 -0.54 -9.62
C TYR A 57 14.35 -1.10 -10.35
N LEU A 58 14.64 -0.61 -11.55
CA LEU A 58 15.77 -1.11 -12.37
C LEU A 58 17.13 -0.85 -11.70
N LEU A 59 17.27 0.27 -11.00
CA LEU A 59 18.48 0.62 -10.26
C LEU A 59 18.59 -0.13 -8.91
N ARG A 60 17.67 -1.05 -8.61
CA ARG A 60 17.56 -1.79 -7.33
C ARG A 60 17.57 -0.88 -6.10
N LYS A 61 17.12 0.37 -6.26
CA LYS A 61 17.01 1.34 -5.15
C LYS A 61 15.86 0.97 -4.23
N PHE A 62 14.81 0.43 -4.82
CA PHE A 62 13.59 0.02 -4.14
C PHE A 62 13.13 -1.32 -4.71
N SER A 63 12.55 -2.16 -3.86
CA SER A 63 11.80 -3.34 -4.29
C SER A 63 10.52 -2.92 -5.02
N LEU A 64 9.89 -3.86 -5.75
CA LEU A 64 8.61 -3.62 -6.40
C LEU A 64 7.56 -3.08 -5.43
N LEU A 65 7.60 -3.58 -4.18
CA LEU A 65 6.67 -3.15 -3.16
C LEU A 65 6.91 -1.70 -2.75
N GLU A 66 8.16 -1.33 -2.47
CA GLU A 66 8.53 0.03 -2.07
C GLU A 66 8.29 1.04 -3.21
N CYS A 67 8.42 0.63 -4.47
CA CYS A 67 8.05 1.47 -5.61
C CYS A 67 6.55 1.83 -5.62
N CYS A 68 5.69 0.95 -5.10
CA CYS A 68 4.24 1.19 -5.00
C CYS A 68 3.83 1.98 -3.76
N GLU A 69 4.76 2.23 -2.82
CA GLU A 69 4.49 3.03 -1.62
C GLU A 69 4.65 4.54 -1.86
N LYS A 70 5.20 4.96 -3.01
CA LYS A 70 5.35 6.38 -3.40
C LYS A 70 4.14 6.98 -4.10
#